data_AF-A0A1Q4Y393-F1
#
_entry.id   AF-A0A1Q4Y393-F1
#
_cell.length_a   1.000
_cell.length_b   1.000
_cell.length_c   1.000
_cell.angle_alpha   90.00
_cell.angle_beta   90.00
_cell.angle_gamma   90.00
#
_symmetry.space_group_name_H-M   'P 1'
#
loop_
_entity.id
_entity.type
_entity.pdbx_description
1 polymer ?
#
loop_
_entity_poly.entity_id
_entity_poly.type
_entity_poly.pdbx_seq_one_letter_code
_entity_poly.pdbx_strand_id
1 'polypeptide(L)'
;MNKVKSVIAIGAALFGCVTFGGVAGAEPVSDRQAPRPAATCADYDYVRVTTNKLNVRAGKGTNYDILKTVYRDDKLSCYPVETGGRYTACGTSNANGWIPIDFRGDVGIDGYVASTCVADM
;
A
#
# COMPACT_ATOMS: atom_id res chain seq x y z
N MET A 1 25.31 0.31 44.89
CA MET A 1 24.13 0.14 44.00
C MET A 1 24.69 0.25 42.57
N ASN A 2 24.44 -0.60 41.56
CA ASN A 2 23.21 -1.26 41.09
C ASN A 2 23.60 -2.64 40.50
N LYS A 3 22.65 -3.58 40.49
CA LYS A 3 22.85 -5.04 40.50
C LYS A 3 23.35 -5.64 39.17
N VAL A 4 24.40 -6.45 39.24
CA VAL A 4 24.73 -7.55 38.30
C VAL A 4 23.89 -8.78 38.65
N LYS A 5 23.19 -9.39 37.67
CA LYS A 5 22.77 -10.83 37.62
C LYS A 5 22.52 -11.21 36.15
N SER A 6 23.43 -11.98 35.53
CA SER A 6 23.29 -13.41 35.17
C SER A 6 22.60 -13.65 33.82
N VAL A 7 23.34 -13.97 32.75
CA VAL A 7 23.76 -15.32 32.28
C VAL A 7 22.57 -16.14 31.74
N ILE A 8 22.67 -16.56 30.47
CA ILE A 8 22.50 -17.96 30.01
C ILE A 8 23.20 -18.06 28.64
N ALA A 9 24.29 -18.83 28.63
CA ALA A 9 24.84 -19.45 27.45
C ALA A 9 24.00 -20.68 27.10
N ILE A 10 24.12 -21.18 25.86
CA ILE A 10 24.24 -22.59 25.44
C ILE A 10 23.76 -22.68 23.98
N GLY A 11 24.54 -23.35 23.15
CA GLY A 11 23.98 -24.10 22.02
C GLY A 11 24.70 -23.88 20.71
N ALA A 12 25.84 -24.56 20.55
CA ALA A 12 26.44 -24.81 19.25
C ALA A 12 25.46 -25.56 18.33
N ALA A 13 25.31 -25.09 17.09
CA ALA A 13 24.83 -25.91 15.98
C ALA A 13 25.75 -25.67 14.78
N LEU A 14 26.70 -26.60 14.62
CA LEU A 14 27.44 -26.82 13.39
C LEU A 14 26.47 -27.33 12.33
N PHE A 15 26.15 -26.56 11.29
CA PHE A 15 25.59 -27.15 10.07
C PHE A 15 26.02 -26.37 8.83
N GLY A 16 26.94 -27.00 8.10
CA GLY A 16 26.83 -27.16 6.65
C GLY A 16 26.99 -25.91 5.80
N CYS A 17 28.24 -25.65 5.39
CA CYS A 17 28.48 -24.99 4.12
C CYS A 17 27.91 -25.90 3.01
N VAL A 18 26.94 -25.41 2.24
CA VAL A 18 26.53 -26.08 1.01
C VAL A 18 26.76 -25.10 -0.13
N THR A 19 27.83 -25.35 -0.88
CA THR A 19 28.05 -24.77 -2.20
C THR A 19 27.14 -25.50 -3.17
N PHE A 20 26.15 -24.81 -3.72
CA PHE A 20 25.52 -25.23 -4.96
C PHE A 20 25.71 -24.13 -6.00
N GLY A 21 26.41 -24.53 -7.06
CA GLY A 21 26.65 -23.73 -8.25
C GLY A 21 25.36 -23.36 -8.96
N GLY A 22 25.49 -22.36 -9.83
CA GLY A 22 24.37 -21.80 -10.56
C GLY A 22 23.66 -22.81 -11.46
N VAL A 23 22.37 -22.54 -11.65
CA VAL A 23 21.68 -22.82 -12.90
C VAL A 23 21.04 -21.52 -13.37
N ALA A 24 21.42 -21.11 -14.57
CA ALA A 24 20.68 -20.14 -15.34
C ALA A 24 19.30 -20.72 -15.65
N GLY A 25 18.27 -20.12 -15.08
CA GLY A 25 16.88 -20.35 -15.43
C GLY A 25 16.19 -19.00 -15.38
N ALA A 26 16.02 -18.37 -16.54
CA ALA A 26 15.10 -17.26 -16.68
C ALA A 26 13.69 -17.83 -16.52
N GLU A 27 13.08 -17.60 -15.36
CA GLU A 27 11.67 -17.90 -15.15
C GLU A 27 10.87 -16.67 -15.60
N PRO A 28 9.91 -16.79 -16.54
CA PRO A 28 8.99 -15.71 -16.79
C PRO A 28 8.13 -15.57 -15.54
N VAL A 29 8.33 -14.49 -14.78
CA VAL A 29 7.52 -14.21 -13.59
C VAL A 29 6.10 -13.94 -14.07
N SER A 30 5.31 -15.00 -13.97
CA SER A 30 3.89 -15.08 -14.21
C SER A 30 3.17 -13.98 -13.44
N ASP A 31 2.39 -13.20 -14.17
CA ASP A 31 1.57 -12.05 -13.77
C ASP A 31 0.45 -12.42 -12.77
N ARG A 32 0.85 -12.90 -11.59
CA ARG A 32 -0.01 -12.99 -10.41
C ARG A 32 0.58 -12.07 -9.36
N GLN A 33 0.30 -10.78 -9.47
CA GLN A 33 0.53 -9.86 -8.37
C GLN A 33 -0.19 -10.43 -7.13
N ALA A 34 0.56 -10.74 -6.07
CA ALA A 34 0.01 -10.90 -4.73
C ALA A 34 -0.90 -9.69 -4.41
N PRO A 35 -1.88 -9.79 -3.48
CA PRO A 35 -2.65 -8.63 -3.06
C PRO A 35 -1.70 -7.48 -2.77
N ARG A 36 -1.69 -6.46 -3.64
CA ARG A 36 -0.75 -5.35 -3.49
C ARG A 36 -1.13 -4.68 -2.18
N PRO A 37 -0.18 -4.50 -1.23
CA PRO A 37 -0.50 -3.82 0.00
C PRO A 37 -1.11 -2.46 -0.34
N ALA A 38 -2.17 -2.10 0.39
CA ALA A 38 -2.80 -0.79 0.22
C ALA A 38 -1.75 0.31 0.41
N ALA A 39 -1.84 1.37 -0.39
CA ALA A 39 -0.93 2.49 -0.25
C ALA A 39 -1.02 3.09 1.15
N THR A 40 0.13 3.48 1.71
CA THR A 40 0.23 4.02 3.09
C THR A 40 0.57 5.51 3.12
N CYS A 41 1.08 6.08 2.03
CA CYS A 41 1.52 7.47 1.96
C CYS A 41 2.50 7.89 3.08
N ALA A 42 3.30 6.95 3.61
CA ALA A 42 4.19 7.24 4.74
C ALA A 42 5.39 8.11 4.34
N ASP A 43 5.95 7.88 3.15
CA ASP A 43 7.17 8.53 2.65
C ASP A 43 7.03 9.06 1.21
N TYR A 44 5.81 9.07 0.66
CA TYR A 44 5.57 9.30 -0.77
C TYR A 44 4.76 10.56 -1.02
N ASP A 45 5.15 11.34 -2.03
CA ASP A 45 4.38 12.49 -2.51
C ASP A 45 3.17 12.07 -3.37
N TYR A 46 3.25 10.89 -3.99
CA TYR A 46 2.28 10.47 -4.99
C TYR A 46 2.01 8.96 -5.01
N VAL A 47 0.83 8.58 -5.48
CA VAL A 47 0.41 7.21 -5.76
C VAL A 47 -0.04 7.06 -7.21
N ARG A 48 0.06 5.82 -7.71
CA ARG A 48 -0.45 5.43 -9.02
C ARG A 48 -1.73 4.62 -8.91
N VAL A 49 -2.71 4.91 -9.75
CA VAL A 49 -3.95 4.12 -9.86
C VAL A 49 -3.69 2.76 -10.49
N THR A 50 -4.17 1.70 -9.85
CA THR A 50 -3.94 0.30 -10.29
C THR A 50 -5.13 -0.30 -11.07
N THR A 51 -6.32 0.29 -10.93
CA THR A 51 -7.56 -0.16 -11.56
C THR A 51 -7.90 0.66 -12.81
N ASN A 52 -8.64 0.08 -13.77
CA ASN A 52 -9.05 0.77 -15.00
C ASN A 52 -9.87 2.03 -14.73
N LYS A 53 -10.69 2.03 -13.67
CA LYS A 53 -11.55 3.14 -13.30
C LYS A 53 -11.62 3.24 -11.78
N LEU A 54 -11.35 4.43 -11.25
CA LEU A 54 -11.47 4.74 -9.83
C LEU A 54 -12.22 6.07 -9.66
N ASN A 55 -13.14 6.12 -8.71
CA ASN A 55 -13.90 7.32 -8.40
C ASN A 55 -13.25 8.08 -7.26
N VAL A 56 -13.07 9.38 -7.47
CA VAL A 56 -12.75 10.37 -6.46
C VAL A 56 -14.05 10.86 -5.84
N ARG A 57 -14.17 10.77 -4.52
CA ARG A 57 -15.39 11.09 -3.79
C ARG A 57 -15.21 12.31 -2.90
N ALA A 58 -16.29 13.04 -2.64
CA ALA A 58 -16.31 14.21 -1.77
C ALA A 58 -16.02 13.90 -0.29
N GLY A 59 -16.04 12.63 0.09
CA GLY A 59 -15.75 12.19 1.45
C GLY A 59 -15.29 10.74 1.53
N LYS A 60 -14.87 10.36 2.73
CA LYS A 60 -14.32 9.05 3.07
C LYS A 60 -15.41 7.98 3.16
N GLY A 61 -16.05 7.64 2.06
CA GLY A 61 -17.12 6.65 2.04
C GLY A 61 -17.79 6.51 0.67
N THR A 62 -18.44 5.38 0.43
CA THR A 62 -19.15 5.12 -0.83
C THR A 62 -20.45 5.91 -0.97
N ASN A 63 -20.98 6.46 0.13
CA ASN A 63 -22.21 7.26 0.15
C ASN A 63 -21.99 8.73 -0.22
N TYR A 64 -20.74 9.18 -0.39
CA TYR A 64 -20.43 10.54 -0.82
C TYR A 64 -20.46 10.64 -2.35
N ASP A 65 -20.80 11.84 -2.83
CA ASP A 65 -20.85 12.16 -4.25
C ASP A 65 -19.51 11.91 -4.94
N ILE A 66 -19.60 11.53 -6.23
CA ILE A 66 -18.45 11.36 -7.09
C ILE A 66 -18.11 12.71 -7.70
N LEU A 67 -16.91 13.22 -7.39
CA LEU A 67 -16.41 14.49 -7.92
C LEU A 67 -15.73 14.30 -9.27
N LYS A 68 -14.98 13.19 -9.41
CA LYS A 68 -14.19 12.88 -10.61
C LYS A 68 -13.98 11.38 -10.75
N THR A 69 -13.64 10.96 -11.95
CA THR A 69 -13.12 9.62 -12.24
C THR A 69 -11.68 9.74 -12.74
N VAL A 70 -10.81 8.90 -12.19
CA VAL A 70 -9.42 8.72 -12.59
C VAL A 70 -9.22 7.31 -13.13
N TYR A 71 -8.19 7.11 -13.94
CA TYR A 71 -7.95 5.89 -14.69
C TYR A 71 -6.63 5.25 -14.30
N ARG A 72 -6.47 3.99 -14.70
CA ARG A 72 -5.21 3.25 -14.51
C ARG A 72 -4.03 4.09 -14.99
N ASP A 73 -2.91 3.99 -14.28
CA ASP A 73 -1.68 4.77 -14.52
C ASP A 73 -1.74 6.24 -14.12
N ASP A 74 -2.90 6.81 -13.78
CA ASP A 74 -2.97 8.19 -13.30
C ASP A 74 -2.15 8.35 -12.00
N LYS A 75 -1.44 9.47 -11.94
CA LYS A 75 -0.66 9.91 -10.79
C LYS A 75 -1.51 10.85 -9.93
N LEU A 76 -1.67 10.50 -8.65
CA LEU A 76 -2.45 11.26 -7.67
C LEU A 76 -1.56 11.67 -6.51
N SER A 77 -1.85 12.81 -5.89
CA SER A 77 -1.19 13.23 -4.65
C SER A 77 -1.47 12.21 -3.54
N CYS A 78 -0.46 11.95 -2.69
CA CYS A 78 -0.55 11.03 -1.56
C CYS A 78 -0.56 11.82 -0.26
N TYR A 79 -1.66 11.76 0.47
CA TYR A 79 -1.74 12.26 1.85
C TYR A 79 -1.99 11.08 2.80
N PRO A 80 -1.63 11.21 4.09
CA PRO A 80 -1.79 10.12 5.05
C PRO A 80 -3.17 9.48 4.98
N VAL A 81 -3.20 8.14 4.94
CA VAL A 81 -4.44 7.39 4.82
C VAL A 81 -5.33 7.66 6.03
N GLU A 82 -6.59 8.03 5.75
CA GLU A 82 -7.59 8.26 6.77
C GLU A 82 -8.60 7.10 6.83
N THR A 83 -9.07 6.79 8.03
CA THR A 83 -10.15 5.80 8.20
C THR A 83 -11.51 6.44 7.96
N GLY A 84 -12.40 5.72 7.25
CA GLY A 84 -13.76 6.17 6.97
C GLY A 84 -14.76 5.04 6.73
N GLY A 85 -15.75 5.33 5.90
CA GLY A 85 -16.80 4.39 5.48
C GLY A 85 -16.21 3.17 4.78
N ARG A 86 -16.89 2.02 4.94
CA ARG A 86 -16.40 0.76 4.41
C ARG A 86 -16.66 0.61 2.91
N TYR A 87 -15.79 -0.12 2.24
CA TYR A 87 -15.92 -0.43 0.82
C TYR A 87 -15.36 -1.82 0.48
N THR A 88 -15.75 -2.31 -0.69
CA THR A 88 -15.19 -3.51 -1.34
C THR A 88 -14.71 -3.11 -2.72
N ALA A 89 -13.38 -3.10 -2.93
CA ALA A 89 -12.78 -2.67 -4.18
C ALA A 89 -11.35 -3.21 -4.31
N CYS A 90 -10.89 -3.35 -5.55
CA CYS A 90 -9.50 -3.69 -5.88
C CYS A 90 -8.98 -4.94 -5.18
N GLY A 91 -9.81 -5.98 -5.14
CA GLY A 91 -9.47 -7.28 -4.53
C GLY A 91 -9.56 -7.31 -3.00
N THR A 92 -9.93 -6.20 -2.35
CA THR A 92 -10.08 -6.12 -0.90
C THR A 92 -11.56 -5.93 -0.52
N SER A 93 -12.04 -6.75 0.41
CA SER A 93 -13.37 -6.62 1.00
C SER A 93 -13.30 -5.91 2.35
N ASN A 94 -14.36 -5.18 2.69
CA ASN A 94 -14.57 -4.56 4.00
C ASN A 94 -13.45 -3.57 4.45
N ALA A 95 -12.71 -3.03 3.49
CA ALA A 95 -11.67 -2.03 3.71
C ALA A 95 -12.28 -0.67 4.10
N ASN A 96 -11.49 0.19 4.73
CA ASN A 96 -11.94 1.48 5.27
C ASN A 96 -10.88 2.59 5.15
N GLY A 97 -9.79 2.36 4.43
CA GLY A 97 -8.74 3.36 4.20
C GLY A 97 -9.03 4.25 2.99
N TRP A 98 -8.95 5.56 3.18
CA TRP A 98 -9.20 6.57 2.17
C TRP A 98 -8.02 7.52 2.10
N ILE A 99 -7.49 7.75 0.89
CA ILE A 99 -6.40 8.69 0.68
C ILE A 99 -7.01 10.03 0.29
N PRO A 100 -6.73 11.12 1.02
CA PRO A 100 -7.07 12.48 0.59
C PRO A 100 -6.31 12.82 -0.69
N ILE A 101 -6.94 13.56 -1.60
CA ILE A 101 -6.32 14.00 -2.85
C ILE A 101 -6.55 15.50 -3.04
N ASP A 102 -5.54 16.16 -3.57
CA ASP A 102 -5.60 17.52 -4.11
C ASP A 102 -5.48 17.45 -5.64
N PHE A 103 -6.43 18.07 -6.34
CA PHE A 103 -6.40 18.23 -7.80
C PHE A 103 -6.37 19.69 -8.23
N ARG A 104 -6.53 20.64 -7.30
CA ARG A 104 -6.49 22.08 -7.54
C ARG A 104 -5.09 22.67 -7.34
N GLY A 105 -4.15 21.90 -6.81
CA GLY A 105 -2.79 22.35 -6.55
C GLY A 105 -2.73 23.38 -5.41
N ASP A 106 -3.75 23.38 -4.55
CA ASP A 106 -3.80 24.20 -3.34
C ASP A 106 -3.56 23.31 -2.10
N VAL A 107 -3.50 23.91 -0.92
CA VAL A 107 -3.32 23.14 0.33
C VAL A 107 -4.63 22.44 0.77
N GLY A 108 -5.66 22.47 -0.07
CA GLY A 108 -6.99 21.95 0.22
C GLY A 108 -7.14 20.49 -0.17
N ILE A 109 -7.87 19.74 0.64
CA ILE A 109 -8.33 18.41 0.26
C ILE A 109 -9.59 18.56 -0.59
N ASP A 110 -9.54 18.04 -1.80
CA ASP A 110 -10.64 18.08 -2.76
C ASP A 110 -11.54 16.85 -2.69
N GLY A 111 -10.93 15.70 -2.39
CA GLY A 111 -11.67 14.45 -2.35
C GLY A 111 -10.84 13.31 -1.83
N TYR A 112 -11.39 12.11 -1.99
CA TYR A 112 -10.85 10.88 -1.42
C TYR A 112 -10.97 9.72 -2.39
N VAL A 113 -9.96 8.85 -2.39
CA VAL A 113 -9.98 7.57 -3.12
C VAL A 113 -9.72 6.40 -2.19
N ALA A 114 -10.17 5.21 -2.58
CA ALA A 114 -9.90 3.98 -1.85
C ALA A 114 -8.41 3.63 -1.89
N SER A 115 -7.78 3.49 -0.72
CA SER A 115 -6.34 3.21 -0.61
C SER A 115 -5.91 1.86 -1.20
N THR A 116 -6.83 0.90 -1.28
CA THR A 116 -6.54 -0.42 -1.90
C THR A 116 -6.50 -0.37 -3.43
N CYS A 117 -6.95 0.74 -4.04
CA CYS A 117 -7.04 0.91 -5.49
C CYS A 117 -5.90 1.73 -6.11
N VAL A 118 -4.94 2.10 -5.27
CA VAL A 118 -3.76 2.84 -5.65
C VAL A 118 -2.54 2.20 -5.00
N ALA A 119 -1.36 2.60 -5.45
CA ALA A 119 -0.12 2.11 -4.88
C ALA A 119 0.93 3.19 -4.83
N ASP A 120 1.74 3.14 -3.77
CA ASP A 120 2.89 4.02 -3.60
C ASP A 120 3.84 3.91 -4.81
N MET A 121 4.45 5.04 -5.18
CA MET A 121 5.34 5.18 -6.34
C MET A 121 6.79 5.46 -5.97
#